data_AF-A0A3Q9IBZ1-F1
#
_entry.id   AF-A0A3Q9IBZ1-F1
#
_cell.length_a   1.000
_cell.length_b   1.000
_cell.length_c   1.000
_cell.angle_alpha   90.00
_cell.angle_beta   90.00
_cell.angle_gamma   90.00
#
_symmetry.space_group_name_H-M   'P 1'
#
loop_
_entity.id
_entity.type
_entity.pdbx_description
1 polymer ?
#
loop_
_entity_poly.entity_id
_entity_poly.type
_entity_poly.pdbx_seq_one_letter_code
_entity_poly.pdbx_strand_id
1 'polypeptide(L)'
;MRLSTLWSKSLLGNKYILWCLFIVNLLGTIYGYIWYDNQLRETWATQPHWLIVFVPDSPTASLFFTLALLFLLFPQKLGKFYFIRTIIEGLAVVTSIKYGIWAVTIIFAGAAQGNVLVWQDWMLVASHLAMAVEALLYVRLFKFGSLMLIAAWSWTILNDFIDYSFGVYPWLPEVLWNDVNAVMIFTFALTCASALAGWIALRAAKRW
;
A
#
# COMPACT_ATOMS: atom_id res chain seq x y z
N MET A 1 -8.13 -15.38 -24.57
CA MET A 1 -8.97 -15.02 -23.40
C MET A 1 -9.46 -13.58 -23.58
N ARG A 2 -10.74 -13.28 -23.32
CA ARG A 2 -11.21 -11.88 -23.32
C ARG A 2 -10.69 -11.19 -22.05
N LEU A 3 -10.20 -9.95 -22.13
CA LEU A 3 -9.75 -9.18 -20.95
C LEU A 3 -10.82 -9.12 -19.83
N SER A 4 -12.10 -9.21 -20.21
CA SER A 4 -13.23 -9.25 -19.28
C SER A 4 -13.24 -10.47 -18.33
N THR A 5 -12.67 -11.61 -18.72
CA THR A 5 -12.63 -12.80 -17.85
C THR A 5 -11.59 -12.69 -16.74
N LEU A 6 -10.46 -12.03 -17.02
CA LEU A 6 -9.42 -11.73 -16.02
C LEU A 6 -9.93 -10.77 -14.94
N TRP A 7 -10.94 -9.96 -15.29
CA TRP A 7 -11.52 -8.98 -14.40
C TRP A 7 -12.80 -9.43 -13.67
N SER A 8 -13.22 -10.68 -13.89
CA SER A 8 -14.48 -11.19 -13.37
C SER A 8 -14.46 -11.39 -11.85
N LYS A 9 -15.60 -11.08 -11.19
CA LYS A 9 -15.76 -11.33 -9.74
C LYS A 9 -15.57 -12.81 -9.39
N SER A 10 -15.96 -13.71 -10.28
CA SER A 10 -15.81 -15.17 -10.10
C SER A 10 -14.34 -15.60 -10.07
N LEU A 11 -13.50 -15.05 -10.95
CA LEU A 11 -12.07 -15.35 -10.96
C LEU A 11 -11.40 -14.77 -9.71
N LEU A 12 -11.60 -13.47 -9.43
CA LEU A 12 -10.93 -12.80 -8.31
C LEU A 12 -11.39 -13.32 -6.94
N GLY A 13 -12.65 -13.77 -6.85
CA GLY A 13 -13.20 -14.42 -5.66
C GLY A 13 -12.90 -15.92 -5.56
N ASN A 14 -12.15 -16.50 -6.50
CA ASN A 14 -11.78 -17.90 -6.44
C ASN A 14 -10.87 -18.15 -5.23
N LYS A 15 -11.23 -19.14 -4.40
CA LYS A 15 -10.49 -19.47 -3.17
C LYS A 15 -9.00 -19.74 -3.37
N TYR A 16 -8.61 -20.34 -4.50
CA TYR A 16 -7.20 -20.64 -4.79
C TYR A 16 -6.41 -19.37 -5.10
N ILE A 17 -7.03 -18.43 -5.83
CA ILE A 17 -6.44 -17.12 -6.11
C ILE A 17 -6.33 -16.29 -4.84
N LEU A 18 -7.40 -16.26 -4.03
CA LEU A 18 -7.38 -15.57 -2.73
C LEU A 18 -6.30 -16.11 -1.79
N TRP A 19 -6.13 -17.44 -1.71
CA TRP A 19 -5.06 -18.05 -0.91
C TRP A 19 -3.67 -17.74 -1.44
N CYS A 20 -3.47 -17.81 -2.76
CA CYS A 20 -2.19 -17.46 -3.39
C CYS A 20 -1.83 -16.00 -3.06
N LEU A 21 -2.74 -15.06 -3.30
CA LEU A 21 -2.54 -13.65 -2.98
C LEU A 21 -2.30 -13.42 -1.49
N PHE A 22 -3.06 -14.11 -0.63
CA PHE A 22 -2.88 -14.00 0.81
C PHE A 22 -1.48 -14.44 1.25
N ILE A 23 -0.99 -15.58 0.76
CA ILE A 23 0.33 -16.10 1.12
C ILE A 23 1.44 -15.18 0.58
N VAL A 24 1.35 -14.76 -0.68
CA VAL A 24 2.36 -13.89 -1.28
C VAL A 24 2.40 -12.54 -0.59
N ASN A 25 1.25 -11.93 -0.31
CA ASN A 25 1.19 -10.68 0.43
C ASN A 25 1.69 -10.84 1.87
N LEU A 26 1.30 -11.91 2.58
CA LEU A 26 1.78 -12.15 3.94
C LEU A 26 3.31 -12.30 4.00
N LEU A 27 3.90 -13.06 3.07
CA LEU A 27 5.35 -13.19 2.99
C LEU A 27 6.01 -11.85 2.61
N GLY A 28 5.41 -11.09 1.69
CA GLY A 28 5.85 -9.75 1.34
C GLY A 28 5.79 -8.78 2.53
N THR A 29 4.72 -8.82 3.33
CA THR A 29 4.57 -8.05 4.57
C THR A 29 5.68 -8.38 5.55
N ILE A 30 5.93 -9.67 5.82
CA ILE A 30 6.99 -10.11 6.74
C ILE A 30 8.36 -9.64 6.24
N TYR A 31 8.66 -9.87 4.97
CA TYR A 31 9.92 -9.41 4.37
C TYR A 31 10.06 -7.89 4.40
N GLY A 32 8.97 -7.15 4.19
CA GLY A 32 8.92 -5.70 4.30
C GLY A 32 9.26 -5.21 5.70
N TYR A 33 8.71 -5.82 6.75
CA TYR A 33 9.10 -5.46 8.13
C TYR A 33 10.59 -5.76 8.41
N ILE A 34 11.13 -6.84 7.85
CA ILE A 34 12.57 -7.14 7.95
C ILE A 34 13.39 -6.08 7.20
N TRP A 35 12.93 -5.63 6.03
CA TRP A 35 13.58 -4.57 5.26
C TRP A 35 13.68 -3.25 6.04
N TYR A 36 12.68 -2.94 6.86
CA TYR A 36 12.64 -1.76 7.71
C TYR A 36 13.30 -1.92 9.09
N ASP A 37 13.88 -3.08 9.42
CA ASP A 37 14.42 -3.38 10.78
C ASP A 37 15.41 -2.31 11.26
N ASN A 38 16.34 -1.88 10.40
CA ASN A 38 17.31 -0.84 10.74
C ASN A 38 16.63 0.50 11.07
N GLN A 39 15.69 0.94 10.23
CA GLN A 39 14.98 2.21 10.42
C GLN A 39 14.08 2.16 11.66
N LEU A 40 13.46 1.02 11.95
CA LEU A 40 12.65 0.79 13.15
C LEU A 40 13.49 0.87 14.42
N ARG A 41 14.68 0.24 14.43
CA ARG A 41 15.62 0.31 15.56
C ARG A 41 16.13 1.72 15.79
N GLU A 42 16.49 2.41 14.71
CA GLU A 42 16.96 3.80 14.77
C GLU A 42 15.87 4.72 15.32
N THR A 43 14.65 4.62 14.79
CA THR A 43 13.49 5.40 15.28
C THR A 43 13.23 5.10 16.75
N TRP A 44 13.25 3.83 17.16
CA TRP A 44 13.05 3.45 18.56
C TRP A 44 14.12 4.04 19.49
N ALA A 45 15.37 4.12 19.04
CA ALA A 45 16.48 4.62 19.83
C ALA A 45 16.57 6.16 19.89
N THR A 46 16.12 6.86 18.85
CA THR A 46 16.39 8.29 18.65
C THR A 46 15.15 9.18 18.65
N GLN A 47 13.95 8.60 18.49
CA GLN A 47 12.70 9.34 18.32
C GLN A 47 11.64 8.91 19.34
N PRO A 48 10.58 9.72 19.56
CA PRO A 48 9.45 9.31 20.38
C PRO A 48 8.85 7.97 19.95
N HIS A 49 8.71 7.02 20.90
CA HIS A 49 8.33 5.63 20.61
C HIS A 49 7.00 5.46 19.85
N TRP A 50 6.09 6.44 19.91
CA TRP A 50 4.82 6.40 19.19
C TRP A 50 5.01 6.48 17.67
N LEU A 51 6.14 6.99 17.17
CA LEU A 51 6.42 7.09 15.74
C LEU A 51 6.57 5.72 15.07
N ILE A 52 6.86 4.66 15.83
CA ILE A 52 7.10 3.31 15.30
C ILE A 52 5.93 2.78 14.45
N VAL A 53 4.70 3.27 14.69
CA VAL A 53 3.50 2.84 13.93
C VAL A 53 3.41 3.49 12.54
N PHE A 54 4.19 4.55 12.28
CA PHE A 54 4.20 5.28 11.02
C PHE A 54 5.39 4.91 10.12
N VAL A 55 6.45 4.32 10.68
CA VAL A 55 7.69 4.00 9.94
C VAL A 55 7.54 2.89 8.89
N PRO A 56 6.93 1.71 9.17
CA PRO A 56 6.92 0.61 8.22
C PRO A 56 5.79 0.81 7.21
N ASP A 57 5.96 1.79 6.33
CA ASP A 57 5.03 2.26 5.31
C ASP A 57 4.43 1.16 4.41
N SER A 58 5.17 0.74 3.36
CA SER A 58 4.70 -0.29 2.43
C SER A 58 4.44 -1.66 3.08
N PRO A 59 5.18 -2.09 4.14
CA PRO A 59 4.83 -3.27 4.91
C PRO A 59 3.43 -3.16 5.53
N THR A 60 3.08 -2.02 6.15
CA THR A 60 1.76 -1.80 6.76
C THR A 60 0.65 -1.75 5.72
N ALA A 61 0.92 -1.20 4.53
CA ALA A 61 -0.01 -1.23 3.41
C ALA A 61 -0.34 -2.66 2.97
N SER A 62 0.69 -3.49 2.77
CA SER A 62 0.51 -4.91 2.43
C SER A 62 -0.13 -5.71 3.56
N LEU A 63 0.09 -5.33 4.83
CA LEU A 63 -0.60 -5.92 5.98
C LEU A 63 -2.11 -5.64 5.91
N PHE A 64 -2.51 -4.39 5.65
CA PHE A 64 -3.93 -4.07 5.47
C PHE A 64 -4.54 -4.85 4.32
N PHE A 65 -3.84 -4.99 3.19
CA PHE A 65 -4.32 -5.79 2.06
C PHE A 65 -4.44 -7.28 2.41
N THR A 66 -3.43 -7.85 3.09
CA THR A 66 -3.46 -9.22 3.61
C THR A 66 -4.66 -9.46 4.53
N LEU A 67 -4.93 -8.53 5.45
CA LEU A 67 -6.09 -8.59 6.34
C LEU A 67 -7.41 -8.44 5.57
N ALA A 68 -7.47 -7.60 4.53
CA ALA A 68 -8.62 -7.48 3.65
C ALA A 68 -8.92 -8.79 2.91
N LEU A 69 -7.88 -9.50 2.44
CA LEU A 69 -8.02 -10.84 1.86
C LEU A 69 -8.54 -11.86 2.87
N LEU A 70 -8.13 -11.77 4.14
CA LEU A 70 -8.63 -12.64 5.20
C LEU A 70 -10.15 -12.52 5.37
N PHE A 71 -10.71 -11.30 5.26
CA PHE A 71 -12.17 -11.09 5.26
C PHE A 71 -12.86 -11.69 4.04
N LEU A 72 -12.19 -11.77 2.89
CA LEU A 72 -12.72 -12.44 1.69
C LEU A 72 -12.64 -13.97 1.80
N LEU A 73 -11.62 -14.50 2.46
CA LEU A 73 -11.45 -15.95 2.70
C LEU A 73 -12.42 -16.49 3.75
N PHE A 74 -12.75 -15.70 4.77
CA PHE A 74 -13.59 -16.12 5.90
C PHE A 74 -14.81 -15.21 6.15
N PRO A 75 -15.68 -14.98 5.15
CA PRO A 75 -16.76 -14.00 5.23
C PRO A 75 -17.78 -14.30 6.33
N GLN A 76 -18.05 -15.57 6.62
CA GLN A 76 -19.01 -15.98 7.66
C GLN A 76 -18.45 -15.78 9.08
N LYS A 77 -17.18 -16.15 9.31
CA LYS A 77 -16.54 -16.08 10.64
C LYS A 77 -16.20 -14.64 11.04
N LEU A 78 -15.74 -13.85 10.06
CA LEU A 78 -15.29 -12.48 10.28
C LEU A 78 -16.36 -11.42 9.96
N GLY A 79 -17.53 -11.81 9.45
CA GLY A 79 -18.60 -10.90 9.06
C GLY A 79 -19.10 -10.00 10.19
N LYS A 80 -19.00 -10.44 11.45
CA LYS A 80 -19.36 -9.65 12.64
C LYS A 80 -18.49 -8.39 12.82
N PHE A 81 -17.29 -8.35 12.26
CA PHE A 81 -16.37 -7.21 12.33
C PHE A 81 -16.50 -6.29 11.12
N TYR A 82 -17.74 -6.06 10.66
CA TYR A 82 -18.02 -5.31 9.42
C TYR A 82 -17.37 -3.91 9.39
N PHE A 83 -17.48 -3.17 10.49
CA PHE A 83 -16.89 -1.82 10.57
C PHE A 83 -15.36 -1.86 10.41
N ILE A 84 -14.68 -2.72 11.17
CA ILE A 84 -13.22 -2.91 11.12
C ILE A 84 -12.78 -3.33 9.72
N ARG A 85 -13.52 -4.27 9.11
CA ARG A 85 -13.29 -4.70 7.73
C ARG A 85 -13.29 -3.51 6.77
N THR A 86 -14.29 -2.63 6.85
CA THR A 86 -14.39 -1.52 5.91
C THR A 86 -13.28 -0.47 6.10
N ILE A 87 -12.77 -0.30 7.32
CA ILE A 87 -11.58 0.53 7.57
C ILE A 87 -10.36 -0.10 6.93
N ILE A 88 -10.10 -1.38 7.21
CA ILE A 88 -8.95 -2.12 6.68
C ILE A 88 -8.96 -2.14 5.16
N GLU A 89 -10.10 -2.42 4.53
CA GLU A 89 -10.21 -2.42 3.06
C GLU A 89 -9.96 -1.02 2.47
N GLY A 90 -10.44 0.05 3.11
CA GLY A 90 -10.17 1.42 2.67
C GLY A 90 -8.68 1.76 2.76
N LEU A 91 -8.05 1.46 3.90
CA LEU A 91 -6.62 1.65 4.11
C LEU A 91 -5.79 0.82 3.13
N ALA A 92 -6.13 -0.46 2.95
CA ALA A 92 -5.48 -1.36 2.02
C ALA A 92 -5.45 -0.80 0.59
N VAL A 93 -6.57 -0.23 0.13
CA VAL A 93 -6.63 0.33 -1.23
C VAL A 93 -5.79 1.59 -1.36
N VAL A 94 -5.98 2.58 -0.48
CA VAL A 94 -5.28 3.87 -0.61
C VAL A 94 -3.79 3.71 -0.43
N THR A 95 -3.36 3.00 0.62
CA THR A 95 -1.94 2.83 0.94
C THR A 95 -1.21 1.94 -0.07
N SER A 96 -1.82 0.85 -0.55
CA SER A 96 -1.15 -0.02 -1.53
C SER A 96 -0.97 0.67 -2.89
N ILE A 97 -1.90 1.53 -3.31
CA ILE A 97 -1.71 2.35 -4.51
C ILE A 97 -0.59 3.37 -4.27
N LYS A 98 -0.64 4.09 -3.13
CA LYS A 98 0.36 5.11 -2.76
C LYS A 98 1.76 4.51 -2.74
N TYR A 99 2.04 3.58 -1.84
CA TYR A 99 3.39 3.04 -1.68
C TYR A 99 3.81 2.16 -2.85
N GLY A 100 2.85 1.50 -3.51
CA GLY A 100 3.12 0.74 -4.73
C GLY A 100 3.69 1.60 -5.85
N ILE A 101 3.06 2.74 -6.13
CA ILE A 101 3.54 3.69 -7.16
C ILE A 101 4.76 4.48 -6.66
N TRP A 102 4.76 4.86 -5.38
CA TRP A 102 5.85 5.64 -4.78
C TRP A 102 7.19 4.92 -4.91
N ALA A 103 7.27 3.67 -4.47
CA ALA A 103 8.53 2.91 -4.50
C ALA A 103 9.08 2.76 -5.92
N VAL A 104 8.21 2.42 -6.88
CA VAL A 104 8.58 2.33 -8.30
C VAL A 104 9.11 3.67 -8.82
N THR A 105 8.44 4.77 -8.47
CA THR A 105 8.83 6.12 -8.92
C THR A 105 10.17 6.55 -8.32
N ILE A 106 10.38 6.31 -7.02
CA ILE A 106 11.63 6.68 -6.33
C ILE A 106 12.82 5.87 -6.81
N ILE A 107 12.64 4.57 -7.06
CA ILE A 107 13.70 3.72 -7.62
C ILE A 107 14.13 4.25 -9.00
N PHE A 108 13.19 4.55 -9.89
CA PHE A 108 13.52 5.08 -11.21
C PHE A 108 14.00 6.53 -11.20
N ALA A 109 13.52 7.36 -10.28
CA ALA A 109 14.04 8.71 -10.08
C ALA A 109 15.52 8.67 -9.62
N GLY A 110 15.85 7.78 -8.68
CA GLY A 110 17.24 7.54 -8.27
C GLY A 110 18.09 7.04 -9.44
N ALA A 111 17.58 6.10 -10.23
CA ALA A 111 18.29 5.61 -11.41
C ALA A 111 18.54 6.71 -12.46
N ALA A 112 17.57 7.60 -12.66
CA ALA A 112 17.72 8.76 -13.56
C ALA A 112 18.80 9.75 -13.10
N GLN A 113 19.15 9.74 -11.80
CA GLN A 113 20.24 10.52 -11.22
C GLN A 113 21.54 9.73 -11.02
N GLY A 114 21.65 8.55 -11.62
CA GLY A 114 22.88 7.76 -11.62
C GLY A 114 22.98 6.67 -10.55
N ASN A 115 21.92 6.43 -9.76
CA ASN A 115 21.88 5.26 -8.89
C ASN A 115 21.86 3.96 -9.72
N VAL A 116 22.70 2.99 -9.37
CA VAL A 116 22.76 1.72 -10.11
C VAL A 116 21.68 0.77 -9.61
N LEU A 117 20.81 0.33 -10.51
CA LEU A 117 19.77 -0.64 -10.18
C LEU A 117 20.37 -2.03 -9.94
N VAL A 118 20.14 -2.57 -8.75
CA VAL A 118 20.48 -3.94 -8.36
C VAL A 118 19.24 -4.85 -8.43
N TRP A 119 19.44 -6.16 -8.21
CA TRP A 119 18.33 -7.12 -8.31
C TRP A 119 17.23 -6.84 -7.28
N GLN A 120 17.56 -6.32 -6.09
CA GLN A 120 16.59 -5.94 -5.08
C GLN A 120 15.67 -4.82 -5.58
N ASP A 121 16.19 -3.85 -6.34
CA ASP A 121 15.38 -2.77 -6.90
C ASP A 121 14.33 -3.33 -7.87
N TRP A 122 14.71 -4.29 -8.71
CA TRP A 122 13.76 -4.96 -9.61
C TRP A 122 12.72 -5.79 -8.87
N MET A 123 13.12 -6.48 -7.80
CA MET A 123 12.19 -7.19 -6.91
C MET A 123 11.22 -6.20 -6.23
N LEU A 124 11.69 -5.04 -5.78
CA LEU A 124 10.86 -3.99 -5.19
C LEU A 124 9.90 -3.41 -6.24
N VAL A 125 10.39 -3.06 -7.44
CA VAL A 125 9.57 -2.56 -8.55
C VAL A 125 8.44 -3.55 -8.88
N ALA A 126 8.77 -4.83 -9.04
CA ALA A 126 7.78 -5.85 -9.38
C ALA A 126 6.75 -6.05 -8.27
N SER A 127 7.19 -6.16 -7.01
CA SER A 127 6.31 -6.39 -5.86
C SER A 127 5.42 -5.18 -5.56
N HIS A 128 5.95 -3.97 -5.62
CA HIS A 128 5.20 -2.73 -5.36
C HIS A 128 4.22 -2.40 -6.50
N LEU A 129 4.60 -2.66 -7.76
CA LEU A 129 3.64 -2.55 -8.86
C LEU A 129 2.50 -3.57 -8.71
N ALA A 130 2.79 -4.80 -8.27
CA ALA A 130 1.78 -5.79 -7.98
C ALA A 130 0.81 -5.31 -6.88
N MET A 131 1.31 -4.68 -5.80
CA MET A 131 0.49 -4.06 -4.75
C MET A 131 -0.49 -3.01 -5.29
N ALA A 132 -0.01 -2.11 -6.14
CA ALA A 132 -0.88 -1.08 -6.72
C ALA A 132 -1.96 -1.70 -7.63
N VAL A 133 -1.59 -2.71 -8.43
CA VAL A 133 -2.51 -3.39 -9.34
C VAL A 133 -3.55 -4.20 -8.56
N GLU A 134 -3.14 -5.02 -7.60
CA GLU A 134 -4.08 -5.84 -6.83
C GLU A 134 -5.07 -4.99 -6.03
N ALA A 135 -4.64 -3.85 -5.48
CA ALA A 135 -5.52 -2.92 -4.80
C ALA A 135 -6.68 -2.46 -5.71
N LEU A 136 -6.35 -2.02 -6.94
CA LEU A 136 -7.33 -1.60 -7.94
C LEU A 136 -8.20 -2.76 -8.44
N LEU A 137 -7.63 -3.96 -8.57
CA LEU A 137 -8.40 -5.17 -8.92
C LEU A 137 -9.39 -5.52 -7.80
N TYR A 138 -8.98 -5.53 -6.53
CA TYR A 138 -9.81 -6.07 -5.45
C TYR A 138 -10.86 -5.10 -4.91
N VAL A 139 -10.81 -3.81 -5.28
CA VAL A 139 -11.87 -2.83 -4.96
C VAL A 139 -13.27 -3.37 -5.28
N ARG A 140 -13.49 -4.17 -6.33
CA ARG A 140 -14.84 -4.66 -6.66
C ARG A 140 -15.40 -5.73 -5.71
N LEU A 141 -14.54 -6.35 -4.90
CA LEU A 141 -14.91 -7.38 -3.92
C LEU A 141 -15.01 -6.82 -2.50
N PHE A 142 -14.38 -5.67 -2.25
CA PHE A 142 -14.44 -4.97 -0.98
C PHE A 142 -15.78 -4.28 -0.75
N LYS A 143 -16.06 -3.92 0.50
CA LYS A 143 -17.33 -3.37 1.01
C LYS A 143 -17.22 -1.93 1.51
N PHE A 144 -16.01 -1.38 1.69
CA PHE A 144 -15.82 0.01 2.14
C PHE A 144 -16.49 1.05 1.24
N GLY A 145 -17.10 2.09 1.84
CA GLY A 145 -17.71 3.21 1.10
C GLY A 145 -16.80 4.44 1.00
N SER A 146 -17.30 5.52 0.38
CA SER A 146 -16.55 6.78 0.23
C SER A 146 -16.07 7.35 1.57
N LEU A 147 -16.85 7.21 2.65
CA LEU A 147 -16.44 7.69 3.97
C LEU A 147 -15.18 6.99 4.50
N MET A 148 -15.08 5.68 4.31
CA MET A 148 -13.89 4.91 4.71
C MET A 148 -12.69 5.21 3.83
N LEU A 149 -12.92 5.55 2.56
CA LEU A 149 -11.88 6.03 1.67
C LEU A 149 -11.35 7.41 2.11
N ILE A 150 -12.22 8.32 2.56
CA ILE A 150 -11.81 9.60 3.14
C ILE A 150 -11.01 9.37 4.43
N ALA A 151 -11.46 8.47 5.30
CA ALA A 151 -10.72 8.12 6.52
C ALA A 151 -9.32 7.55 6.20
N ALA A 152 -9.22 6.67 5.20
CA ALA A 152 -7.96 6.14 4.73
C ALA A 152 -7.05 7.23 4.14
N TRP A 153 -7.60 8.14 3.33
CA TRP A 153 -6.88 9.30 2.81
C TRP A 153 -6.36 10.20 3.94
N SER A 154 -7.19 10.52 4.94
CA SER A 154 -6.77 11.34 6.08
C SER A 154 -5.67 10.67 6.89
N TRP A 155 -5.74 9.35 7.09
CA TRP A 155 -4.67 8.59 7.74
C TRP A 155 -3.37 8.65 6.93
N THR A 156 -3.43 8.47 5.61
CA THR A 156 -2.23 8.53 4.75
C THR A 156 -1.64 9.94 4.69
N ILE A 157 -2.45 10.99 4.67
CA ILE A 157 -1.97 12.38 4.79
C ILE A 157 -1.29 12.64 6.13
N LEU A 158 -1.84 12.10 7.23
CA LEU A 158 -1.21 12.20 8.55
C LEU A 158 0.15 11.49 8.56
N ASN A 159 0.24 10.32 7.95
CA ASN A 159 1.51 9.60 7.80
C ASN A 159 2.51 10.43 6.96
N ASP A 160 2.12 10.97 5.80
CA ASP A 160 2.99 11.86 5.01
C ASP A 160 3.48 13.06 5.84
N PHE A 161 2.59 13.67 6.61
CA PHE A 161 2.95 14.78 7.50
C PHE A 161 3.99 14.38 8.54
N ILE A 162 3.82 13.20 9.16
CA ILE A 162 4.76 12.68 10.16
C ILE A 162 6.11 12.36 9.51
N ASP A 163 6.10 11.66 8.38
CA ASP A 163 7.28 11.24 7.63
C ASP A 163 8.22 12.40 7.35
N TYR A 164 7.70 13.51 6.81
CA TYR A 164 8.50 14.66 6.43
C TYR A 164 8.70 15.68 7.56
N SER A 165 7.89 15.66 8.62
CA SER A 165 8.12 16.49 9.82
C SER A 165 9.18 15.92 10.75
N PHE A 166 9.26 14.58 10.86
CA PHE A 166 10.19 13.87 11.75
C PHE A 166 11.35 13.21 11.01
N GLY A 167 11.37 13.26 9.67
CA GLY A 167 12.43 12.66 8.86
C GLY A 167 12.40 11.12 8.86
N VAL A 168 11.23 10.53 9.08
CA VAL A 168 11.01 9.08 9.15
C VAL A 168 10.39 8.50 7.87
N TYR A 169 10.47 9.24 6.76
CA TYR A 169 9.99 8.81 5.44
C TYR A 169 10.65 7.50 4.96
N PRO A 170 10.02 6.77 4.02
CA PRO A 170 10.59 5.54 3.48
C PRO A 170 11.99 5.74 2.88
N TRP A 171 12.78 4.67 2.83
CA TRP A 171 14.15 4.69 2.32
C TRP A 171 14.28 5.45 0.99
N LEU A 172 15.13 6.49 0.99
CA LEU A 172 15.38 7.36 -0.16
C LEU A 172 16.84 7.21 -0.60
N PRO A 173 17.11 6.86 -1.87
CA PRO A 173 18.48 6.82 -2.41
C PRO A 173 19.23 8.13 -2.15
N GLU A 174 20.51 8.05 -1.77
CA GLU A 174 21.34 9.21 -1.40
C GLU A 174 21.38 10.30 -2.49
N VAL A 175 21.35 9.89 -3.75
CA VAL A 175 21.32 10.82 -4.89
C VAL A 175 20.12 11.79 -4.85
N LEU A 176 19.00 11.36 -4.26
CA LEU A 176 17.77 12.15 -4.14
C LEU A 176 17.71 13.01 -2.86
N TRP A 177 18.73 13.02 -2.00
CA TRP A 177 18.69 13.77 -0.74
C TRP A 177 18.62 15.29 -0.95
N ASN A 178 19.13 15.79 -2.08
CA ASN A 178 18.99 17.21 -2.45
C ASN A 178 17.58 17.55 -2.97
N ASP A 179 16.77 16.53 -3.26
CA ASP A 179 15.42 16.65 -3.84
C ASP A 179 14.31 16.27 -2.84
N VAL A 180 14.62 16.13 -1.54
CA VAL A 180 13.65 15.72 -0.50
C VAL A 180 12.38 16.58 -0.51
N ASN A 181 12.50 17.89 -0.78
CA ASN A 181 11.34 18.78 -0.89
C ASN A 181 10.45 18.43 -2.10
N ALA A 182 11.04 18.09 -3.24
CA ALA A 182 10.30 17.67 -4.42
C ALA A 182 9.65 16.30 -4.18
N VAL A 183 10.37 15.38 -3.53
CA VAL A 183 9.85 14.06 -3.13
C VAL A 183 8.69 14.21 -2.15
N MET A 184 8.76 15.12 -1.17
CA MET A 184 7.65 15.44 -0.26
C MET A 184 6.41 15.91 -1.02
N ILE A 185 6.56 16.91 -1.90
CA ILE A 185 5.43 17.42 -2.70
C ILE A 185 4.82 16.31 -3.55
N PHE A 186 5.66 15.48 -4.16
CA PHE A 186 5.23 14.29 -4.90
C PHE A 186 4.45 13.31 -4.02
N THR A 187 4.93 13.01 -2.82
CA THR A 187 4.28 12.08 -1.89
C THR A 187 2.86 12.56 -1.52
N PHE A 188 2.71 13.83 -1.13
CA PHE A 188 1.39 14.40 -0.81
C PHE A 188 0.44 14.40 -2.03
N ALA A 189 0.95 14.76 -3.21
CA ALA A 189 0.17 14.72 -4.44
C ALA A 189 -0.27 13.29 -4.79
N LEU A 190 0.64 12.31 -4.60
CA LEU A 190 0.38 10.90 -4.84
C LEU A 190 -0.65 10.34 -3.86
N THR A 191 -0.67 10.77 -2.60
CA THR A 191 -1.70 10.38 -1.64
C THR A 191 -3.10 10.83 -2.10
N CYS A 192 -3.22 12.07 -2.57
CA CYS A 192 -4.47 12.57 -3.16
C CYS A 192 -4.85 11.79 -4.44
N ALA A 193 -3.89 11.53 -5.32
CA ALA A 193 -4.11 10.76 -6.53
C ALA A 193 -4.52 9.31 -6.24
N SER A 194 -3.95 8.69 -5.21
CA SER A 194 -4.24 7.32 -4.78
C SER A 194 -5.66 7.19 -4.23
N ALA A 195 -6.09 8.15 -3.41
CA ALA A 195 -7.47 8.22 -2.95
C ALA A 195 -8.44 8.43 -4.11
N LEU A 196 -8.12 9.32 -5.06
CA LEU A 196 -8.94 9.53 -6.26
C LEU A 196 -9.03 8.27 -7.12
N ALA A 197 -7.92 7.57 -7.36
CA ALA A 197 -7.89 6.32 -8.10
C ALA A 197 -8.75 5.24 -7.42
N GLY A 198 -8.63 5.10 -6.10
CA GLY A 198 -9.47 4.22 -5.29
C GLY A 198 -10.96 4.58 -5.38
N TRP A 199 -11.29 5.88 -5.40
CA TRP A 199 -12.66 6.36 -5.56
C TRP A 199 -13.23 6.06 -6.95
N ILE A 200 -12.47 6.31 -8.01
CA ILE A 200 -12.85 5.98 -9.39
C ILE A 200 -13.09 4.48 -9.52
N ALA A 201 -12.18 3.65 -8.99
CA ALA A 201 -12.33 2.20 -8.98
C ALA A 201 -13.58 1.75 -8.20
N LEU A 202 -13.87 2.40 -7.06
CA LEU A 202 -15.05 2.16 -6.25
C LEU A 202 -16.35 2.47 -7.03
N ARG A 203 -16.40 3.58 -7.75
CA ARG A 203 -17.56 3.97 -8.58
C ARG A 203 -17.72 3.05 -9.79
N ALA A 204 -16.61 2.65 -10.42
CA ALA A 204 -16.62 1.72 -11.56
C ALA A 204 -17.02 0.29 -11.16
N ALA A 205 -16.84 -0.10 -9.90
CA ALA A 205 -17.00 -1.47 -9.43
C ALA A 205 -18.44 -2.04 -9.52
N LYS A 206 -19.46 -1.23 -9.87
CA LYS A 206 -20.89 -1.62 -9.95
C LYS A 206 -21.26 -2.59 -8.81
N ARG A 207 -21.02 -2.14 -7.58
CA ARG A 207 -21.38 -2.87 -6.36
C ARG A 207 -22.91 -2.73 -6.22
N TRP A 208 -23.64 -3.72 -6.70
CA TRP A 208 -25.06 -3.92 -6.37
C TRP A 208 -25.17 -4.46 -4.96
#